data_AF-A0A950HGP0-F1
#
_entry.id   AF-A0A950HGP0-F1
#
_cell.length_a   1.000
_cell.length_b   1.000
_cell.length_c   1.000
_cell.angle_alpha   90.00
_cell.angle_beta   90.00
_cell.angle_gamma   90.00
#
_symmetry.space_group_name_H-M   'P 1'
#
loop_
_entity.id
_entity.type
_entity.pdbx_description
1 polymer ?
#
loop_
_entity_poly.entity_id
_entity_poly.type
_entity_poly.pdbx_seq_one_letter_code
_entity_poly.pdbx_strand_id
1 'polypeptide(L)'
;CFGSKDALITAYLDQQHETDRAAYERAMAHVEDPVERALLFFDLAEASSRRSHYRGCPFLNAATEFPDRRHPVSAVVLKRREWLLDRLITALRDAGADDPRTVAQRIQLLYDGGLAGSKVNRSSEPIRLAKHMAEELIARSRSCDRTGRRTPRSTD
;
A
#
# COMPACT_ATOMS: atom_id res chain seq x y z
N CYS A 1 11.77 -28.62 -10.82
CA CYS A 1 10.64 -29.17 -10.04
C CYS A 1 10.59 -28.49 -8.68
N PHE A 2 9.41 -28.14 -8.17
CA PHE A 2 9.26 -27.38 -6.91
C PHE A 2 9.23 -28.26 -5.65
N GLY A 3 9.16 -29.59 -5.77
CA GLY A 3 9.27 -30.51 -4.64
C GLY A 3 8.04 -30.62 -3.72
N SER A 4 7.19 -29.59 -3.63
CA SER A 4 5.91 -29.63 -2.91
C SER A 4 4.91 -28.58 -3.42
N LYS A 5 3.65 -28.68 -2.97
CA LYS A 5 2.61 -27.67 -3.23
C LYS A 5 2.98 -26.32 -2.59
N ASP A 6 3.44 -26.33 -1.35
CA ASP A 6 3.77 -25.09 -0.63
C ASP A 6 4.96 -24.38 -1.28
N ALA A 7 5.97 -25.13 -1.72
CA ALA A 7 7.10 -24.59 -2.46
C ALA A 7 6.67 -23.99 -3.81
N LEU A 8 5.72 -24.60 -4.51
CA LEU A 8 5.13 -24.03 -5.72
C LEU A 8 4.38 -22.71 -5.44
N ILE A 9 3.57 -22.66 -4.37
CA ILE A 9 2.82 -21.45 -3.98
C ILE A 9 3.76 -20.33 -3.58
N THR A 10 4.78 -20.62 -2.76
CA THR A 10 5.82 -19.66 -2.38
C THR A 10 6.52 -19.10 -3.62
N ALA A 11 6.98 -19.97 -4.53
CA ALA A 11 7.65 -19.54 -5.76
C ALA A 11 6.73 -18.67 -6.65
N TYR A 12 5.45 -19.02 -6.74
CA TYR A 12 4.46 -18.21 -7.45
C TYR A 12 4.29 -16.81 -6.84
N LEU A 13 4.15 -16.72 -5.52
CA LEU A 13 3.98 -15.43 -4.83
C LEU A 13 5.24 -14.57 -4.89
N ASP A 14 6.43 -15.18 -4.82
CA ASP A 14 7.70 -14.47 -5.02
C ASP A 14 7.79 -13.91 -6.45
N GLN A 15 7.46 -14.71 -7.47
CA GLN A 15 7.45 -14.23 -8.85
C GLN A 15 6.44 -13.09 -9.05
N GLN A 16 5.26 -13.18 -8.42
CA GLN A 16 4.28 -12.11 -8.45
C GLN A 16 4.80 -10.86 -7.74
N HIS A 17 5.49 -11.02 -6.61
CA HIS A 17 6.10 -9.89 -5.90
C HIS A 17 7.12 -9.17 -6.75
N GLU A 18 8.02 -9.89 -7.43
CA GLU A 18 9.03 -9.29 -8.31
C GLU A 18 8.38 -8.61 -9.53
N THR A 19 7.31 -9.19 -10.06
CA THR A 19 6.54 -8.58 -11.15
C THR A 19 5.92 -7.24 -10.71
N ASP A 20 5.30 -7.22 -9.53
CA ASP A 20 4.71 -6.00 -8.94
C ASP A 20 5.81 -4.95 -8.65
N ARG A 21 6.96 -5.38 -8.10
CA ARG A 21 8.12 -4.51 -7.88
C ARG A 21 8.61 -3.87 -9.17
N ALA A 22 8.81 -4.67 -10.22
CA ALA A 22 9.26 -4.16 -11.51
C ALA A 22 8.24 -3.24 -12.18
N ALA A 23 6.93 -3.46 -11.99
CA ALA A 23 5.90 -2.53 -12.43
C ALA A 23 5.96 -1.21 -11.66
N TYR A 24 6.13 -1.28 -10.34
CA TYR A 24 6.27 -0.11 -9.48
C TYR A 24 7.53 0.71 -9.80
N GLU A 25 8.71 0.11 -9.91
CA GLU A 25 9.94 0.85 -10.22
C GLU A 25 9.89 1.50 -11.61
N ARG A 26 9.29 0.84 -12.61
CA ARG A 26 9.06 1.46 -13.93
C ARG A 26 8.15 2.68 -13.86
N ALA A 27 7.05 2.59 -13.10
CA ALA A 27 6.14 3.71 -12.96
C ALA A 27 6.78 4.85 -12.15
N MET A 28 7.53 4.53 -11.08
CA MET A 28 8.28 5.48 -10.25
C MET A 28 9.27 6.33 -11.04
N ALA A 29 9.88 5.79 -12.10
CA ALA A 29 10.84 6.51 -12.94
C ALA A 29 10.28 7.78 -13.60
N HIS A 30 8.95 7.90 -13.66
CA HIS A 30 8.24 9.02 -14.27
C HIS A 30 7.49 9.90 -13.26
N VAL A 31 7.67 9.67 -11.96
CA VAL A 31 6.96 10.42 -10.91
C VAL A 31 7.95 11.24 -10.11
N GLU A 32 7.82 12.56 -10.20
CA GLU A 32 8.68 13.50 -9.48
C GLU A 32 8.12 13.85 -8.10
N ASP A 33 6.80 14.05 -7.98
CA ASP A 33 6.15 14.44 -6.73
C ASP A 33 6.19 13.30 -5.69
N PRO A 34 6.83 13.50 -4.51
CA PRO A 34 6.81 12.55 -3.42
C PRO A 34 5.41 12.09 -2.97
N VAL A 35 4.40 12.97 -3.06
CA VAL A 35 3.02 12.59 -2.72
C VAL A 35 2.47 11.60 -3.74
N GLU A 36 2.62 11.88 -5.03
CA GLU A 36 2.23 10.95 -6.09
C GLU A 36 2.97 9.61 -5.99
N ARG A 37 4.26 9.61 -5.60
CA ARG A 37 5.04 8.38 -5.35
C ARG A 37 4.43 7.52 -4.25
N ALA A 38 3.92 8.12 -3.18
CA ALA A 38 3.26 7.42 -2.09
C ALA A 38 1.91 6.81 -2.53
N LEU A 39 1.23 7.48 -3.45
CA LEU A 39 -0.09 7.08 -3.94
C LEU A 39 -0.04 6.08 -5.10
N LEU A 40 1.11 5.95 -5.76
CA LEU A 40 1.31 5.10 -6.94
C LEU A 40 0.88 3.64 -6.73
N PHE A 41 1.01 3.10 -5.52
CA PHE A 41 0.52 1.75 -5.21
C PHE A 41 -0.99 1.59 -5.47
N PHE A 42 -1.78 2.62 -5.15
CA PHE A 42 -3.22 2.61 -5.38
C PHE A 42 -3.53 2.66 -6.88
N ASP A 43 -2.80 3.46 -7.65
CA ASP A 43 -2.97 3.55 -9.11
C ASP A 43 -2.70 2.23 -9.82
N LEU A 44 -1.59 1.57 -9.43
CA LEU A 44 -1.24 0.25 -9.96
C LEU A 44 -2.26 -0.82 -9.54
N ALA A 45 -2.76 -0.76 -8.31
CA ALA A 45 -3.80 -1.66 -7.83
C ALA A 45 -5.13 -1.45 -8.57
N GLU A 46 -5.55 -0.20 -8.78
CA GLU A 46 -6.74 0.14 -9.53
C GLU A 46 -6.63 -0.37 -10.98
N ALA A 47 -5.52 -0.09 -11.65
CA ALA A 47 -5.27 -0.57 -13.01
C ALA A 47 -5.31 -2.11 -13.10
N SER A 48 -4.72 -2.80 -12.11
CA SER A 48 -4.77 -4.27 -12.04
C SER A 48 -6.19 -4.79 -11.78
N SER A 49 -6.97 -4.11 -10.95
CA SER A 49 -8.33 -4.53 -10.59
C SER A 49 -9.32 -4.49 -11.76
N ARG A 50 -9.05 -3.68 -12.78
CA ARG A 50 -9.86 -3.53 -13.99
C ARG A 50 -9.59 -4.61 -15.05
N ARG A 51 -8.55 -5.43 -14.87
CA ARG A 51 -8.26 -6.53 -15.80
C ARG A 51 -9.31 -7.63 -15.69
N SER A 52 -9.62 -8.28 -16.81
CA SER A 52 -10.53 -9.43 -16.82
C SER A 52 -10.03 -10.49 -15.82
N HIS A 53 -10.94 -11.03 -15.02
CA HIS A 53 -10.68 -12.07 -14.01
C HIS A 53 -9.82 -11.65 -12.80
N TYR A 54 -9.80 -10.37 -12.40
CA TYR A 54 -9.18 -9.98 -11.14
C TYR A 54 -9.80 -10.73 -9.94
N ARG A 55 -8.97 -11.46 -9.19
CA ARG A 55 -9.39 -12.28 -8.03
C ARG A 55 -9.05 -11.65 -6.67
N GLY A 56 -8.78 -10.34 -6.66
CA GLY A 56 -8.23 -9.66 -5.50
C GLY A 56 -6.71 -9.78 -5.41
N CYS A 57 -6.15 -9.24 -4.34
CA CYS A 57 -4.72 -9.30 -4.06
C CYS A 57 -4.29 -10.74 -3.71
N PRO A 58 -3.35 -11.35 -4.46
CA PRO A 58 -2.91 -12.72 -4.20
C PRO A 58 -2.27 -12.88 -2.80
N PHE A 59 -1.60 -11.84 -2.29
CA PHE A 59 -0.98 -11.86 -0.96
C PHE A 59 -2.01 -11.83 0.18
N LEU A 60 -3.08 -11.04 0.06
CA LEU A 60 -4.16 -11.03 1.06
C LEU A 60 -4.95 -12.34 1.07
N ASN A 61 -5.17 -12.92 -0.12
CA ASN A 61 -5.78 -14.24 -0.25
C ASN A 61 -4.91 -15.31 0.42
N ALA A 62 -3.61 -15.31 0.13
CA ALA A 62 -2.65 -16.23 0.75
C ALA A 62 -2.58 -16.06 2.28
N ALA A 63 -2.60 -14.82 2.80
CA ALA A 63 -2.62 -14.57 4.24
C ALA A 63 -3.85 -15.15 4.94
N THR A 64 -4.98 -15.21 4.23
CA THR A 64 -6.23 -15.81 4.73
C THR A 64 -6.17 -17.34 4.73
N GLU A 65 -5.56 -17.93 3.70
CA GLU A 65 -5.42 -19.38 3.56
C GLU A 65 -4.32 -19.98 4.44
N PHE A 66 -3.26 -19.20 4.74
CA PHE A 66 -2.09 -19.64 5.50
C PHE A 66 -1.88 -18.76 6.76
N PRO A 67 -2.67 -18.95 7.83
CA PRO A 67 -2.60 -18.11 9.03
C PRO A 67 -1.40 -18.40 9.94
N ASP A 68 -0.75 -19.57 9.84
CA ASP A 68 0.45 -19.87 10.64
C ASP A 68 1.61 -18.98 10.16
N ARG A 69 2.11 -18.13 11.05
CA ARG A 69 3.23 -17.21 10.79
C ARG A 69 4.54 -17.92 10.44
N ARG A 70 4.68 -19.20 10.82
CA ARG A 70 5.85 -20.04 10.51
C ARG A 70 5.76 -20.70 9.13
N HIS A 71 4.61 -20.60 8.46
CA HIS A 71 4.43 -21.17 7.13
C HIS A 71 5.28 -20.41 6.08
N PRO A 72 5.93 -21.09 5.11
CA PRO A 72 6.76 -20.41 4.09
C PRO A 72 6.03 -19.34 3.28
N VAL A 73 4.73 -19.54 3.01
CA VAL A 73 3.89 -18.54 2.33
C VAL A 73 3.76 -17.25 3.14
N SER A 74 3.65 -17.35 4.47
CA SER A 74 3.54 -16.20 5.36
C SER A 74 4.79 -15.31 5.29
N ALA A 75 5.97 -15.91 5.11
CA ALA A 75 7.22 -15.16 4.94
C ALA A 75 7.20 -14.27 3.68
N VAL A 76 6.70 -14.78 2.55
CA VAL A 76 6.59 -14.01 1.30
C VAL A 76 5.57 -12.87 1.43
N VAL A 77 4.43 -13.13 2.09
CA VAL A 77 3.43 -12.10 2.38
C VAL A 77 4.02 -10.99 3.24
N LEU A 78 4.74 -11.33 4.32
CA LEU A 78 5.38 -10.35 5.20
C LEU A 78 6.45 -9.54 4.46
N LYS A 79 7.31 -10.19 3.67
CA LYS A 79 8.30 -9.52 2.82
C LYS A 79 7.66 -8.48 1.89
N ARG A 80 6.55 -8.83 1.23
CA ARG A 80 5.79 -7.90 0.36
C ARG A 80 5.23 -6.70 1.12
N ARG A 81 4.74 -6.93 2.36
CA ARG A 81 4.19 -5.88 3.22
C ARG A 81 5.28 -4.93 3.71
N GLU A 82 6.41 -5.46 4.17
CA GLU A 82 7.56 -4.68 4.62
C GLU A 82 8.10 -3.81 3.48
N TRP A 83 8.27 -4.39 2.29
CA TRP A 83 8.70 -3.63 1.12
C TRP A 83 7.77 -2.45 0.79
N LEU A 84 6.46 -2.66 0.80
CA LEU A 84 5.49 -1.57 0.56
C LEU A 84 5.63 -0.48 1.63
N LEU A 85 5.72 -0.89 2.89
CA LEU A 85 5.84 0.03 4.02
C LEU A 85 7.10 0.88 3.88
N ASP A 86 8.24 0.29 3.52
CA ASP A 86 9.50 1.02 3.35
C ASP A 86 9.45 2.03 2.19
N ARG A 87 8.78 1.68 1.08
CA ARG A 87 8.55 2.60 -0.04
C ARG A 87 7.65 3.76 0.35
N LEU A 88 6.58 3.50 1.11
CA LEU A 88 5.73 4.55 1.66
C LEU A 88 6.50 5.47 2.61
N ILE A 89 7.27 4.92 3.55
CA ILE A 89 8.09 5.71 4.49
C ILE A 89 9.04 6.63 3.73
N THR A 90 9.69 6.12 2.69
CA THR A 90 10.61 6.90 1.87
C THR A 90 9.89 8.05 1.17
N ALA A 91 8.80 7.76 0.46
CA ALA A 91 8.02 8.79 -0.23
C ALA A 91 7.44 9.85 0.72
N LEU A 92 6.96 9.44 1.90
CA LEU A 92 6.41 10.36 2.89
C LEU A 92 7.48 11.22 3.57
N ARG A 93 8.68 10.69 3.76
CA ARG A 93 9.83 11.47 4.23
C ARG A 93 10.18 12.55 3.22
N ASP A 94 10.26 12.17 1.94
CA ASP A 94 10.54 13.10 0.85
C ASP A 94 9.42 14.15 0.68
N ALA A 95 8.18 13.79 1.02
CA ALA A 95 7.03 14.69 1.04
C ALA A 95 7.01 15.65 2.25
N GLY A 96 7.91 15.48 3.23
CA GLY A 96 7.97 16.28 4.45
C GLY A 96 6.84 15.99 5.45
N ALA A 97 6.42 14.73 5.59
CA ALA A 97 5.49 14.34 6.65
C ALA A 97 6.17 14.36 8.04
N ASP A 98 5.46 14.83 9.07
CA ASP A 98 5.99 14.97 10.44
C ASP A 98 6.36 13.62 11.09
N ASP A 99 5.57 12.57 10.84
CA ASP A 99 5.86 11.19 11.25
C ASP A 99 5.62 10.23 10.08
N PRO A 100 6.61 10.08 9.17
CA PRO A 100 6.47 9.28 7.96
C PRO A 100 6.14 7.81 8.25
N ARG A 101 6.62 7.25 9.36
CA ARG A 101 6.38 5.84 9.70
C ARG A 101 4.94 5.61 10.13
N THR A 102 4.43 6.42 11.04
CA THR A 102 3.04 6.29 11.50
C THR A 102 2.06 6.55 10.36
N VAL A 103 2.34 7.55 9.51
CA VAL A 103 1.51 7.83 8.33
C VAL A 103 1.57 6.67 7.33
N ALA A 104 2.75 6.10 7.05
CA ALA A 104 2.90 4.94 6.17
C ALA A 104 2.09 3.73 6.63
N GLN A 105 2.11 3.43 7.94
CA GLN A 105 1.33 2.31 8.51
C GLN A 105 -0.18 2.51 8.32
N ARG A 106 -0.67 3.74 8.51
CA ARG A 106 -2.07 4.09 8.27
C ARG A 106 -2.43 3.98 6.78
N ILE A 107 -1.58 4.45 5.88
CA ILE A 107 -1.77 4.31 4.43
C ILE A 107 -1.76 2.84 4.01
N GLN A 108 -0.85 2.02 4.56
CA GLN A 108 -0.83 0.58 4.28
C GLN A 108 -2.13 -0.10 4.73
N LEU A 109 -2.68 0.28 5.89
CA LEU A 109 -3.98 -0.21 6.34
C LEU A 109 -5.11 0.18 5.38
N LEU A 110 -5.13 1.44 4.91
CA LEU A 110 -6.11 1.90 3.91
C LEU A 110 -5.95 1.12 2.60
N TYR A 111 -4.73 0.89 2.15
CA TYR A 111 -4.42 0.10 0.95
C TYR A 111 -4.94 -1.33 1.06
N ASP A 112 -4.68 -2.01 2.20
CA ASP A 112 -5.21 -3.34 2.46
C ASP A 112 -6.74 -3.36 2.42
N GLY A 113 -7.39 -2.37 3.05
CA GLY A 113 -8.83 -2.21 3.05
C GLY A 113 -9.42 -1.96 1.66
N GLY A 114 -8.77 -1.12 0.85
CA GLY A 114 -9.16 -0.86 -0.53
C GLY A 114 -9.08 -2.12 -1.40
N LEU A 115 -8.01 -2.91 -1.26
CA LEU A 115 -7.85 -4.18 -1.97
C LEU A 115 -8.91 -5.22 -1.56
N ALA A 116 -9.17 -5.34 -0.26
CA ALA A 116 -10.17 -6.27 0.28
C ALA A 116 -11.59 -5.86 -0.16
N GLY A 117 -11.94 -4.57 -0.02
CA GLY A 117 -13.22 -4.03 -0.47
C GLY A 117 -13.41 -4.20 -1.98
N SER A 118 -12.36 -3.97 -2.77
CA SER A 118 -12.42 -4.14 -4.23
C SER A 118 -12.76 -5.57 -4.63
N LYS A 119 -12.17 -6.56 -3.94
CA LYS A 119 -12.48 -7.99 -4.15
C LYS A 119 -13.96 -8.29 -3.85
N VAL A 120 -14.50 -7.78 -2.75
CA VAL A 120 -15.89 -8.01 -2.33
C VAL A 120 -16.87 -7.33 -3.28
N ASN A 121 -16.63 -6.05 -3.58
CA ASN A 121 -17.54 -5.23 -4.37
C ASN A 121 -17.40 -5.46 -5.88
N ARG A 122 -16.38 -6.23 -6.31
CA ARG A 122 -16.01 -6.42 -7.73
C ARG A 122 -15.89 -5.09 -8.48
N SER A 123 -15.27 -4.12 -7.81
CA SER A 123 -15.17 -2.74 -8.28
C SER A 123 -13.84 -2.15 -7.84
N SER A 124 -13.30 -1.19 -8.61
CA SER A 124 -12.13 -0.43 -8.21
C SER A 124 -12.46 0.72 -7.25
N GLU A 125 -13.75 1.01 -7.00
CA GLU A 125 -14.17 2.12 -6.12
C GLU A 125 -13.54 2.09 -4.72
N PRO A 126 -13.45 0.93 -4.02
CA PRO A 126 -12.81 0.90 -2.70
C PRO A 126 -11.32 1.27 -2.74
N ILE A 127 -10.62 0.97 -3.83
CA ILE A 127 -9.21 1.37 -4.02
C ILE A 127 -9.12 2.88 -4.21
N ARG A 128 -10.00 3.46 -5.04
CA ARG A 128 -10.08 4.93 -5.23
C ARG A 128 -10.39 5.66 -3.93
N LEU A 129 -11.36 5.18 -3.17
CA LEU A 129 -11.70 5.76 -1.87
C LEU A 129 -10.51 5.71 -0.90
N ALA A 130 -9.84 4.57 -0.82
CA ALA A 130 -8.65 4.43 0.02
C ALA A 130 -7.50 5.36 -0.42
N LYS A 131 -7.33 5.57 -1.73
CA LYS A 131 -6.37 6.54 -2.29
C LYS A 131 -6.69 7.96 -1.83
N HIS A 132 -7.94 8.40 -1.98
CA HIS A 132 -8.39 9.73 -1.53
C HIS A 132 -8.17 9.94 -0.03
N MET A 133 -8.48 8.93 0.80
CA MET A 133 -8.22 8.98 2.23
C MET A 133 -6.72 9.08 2.55
N ALA A 134 -5.86 8.42 1.77
CA ALA A 134 -4.42 8.53 1.89
C ALA A 134 -3.92 9.94 1.50
N GLU A 135 -4.42 10.52 0.41
CA GLU A 135 -4.14 11.91 0.00
C GLU A 135 -4.44 12.91 1.13
N GLU A 136 -5.64 12.83 1.72
CA GLU A 136 -6.00 13.68 2.86
C GLU A 136 -5.09 13.47 4.07
N LEU A 137 -4.71 12.22 4.35
CA LEU A 137 -3.83 11.91 5.47
C LEU A 137 -2.44 12.49 5.27
N ILE A 138 -1.90 12.41 4.05
CA ILE A 138 -0.62 13.01 3.67
C ILE A 138 -0.70 14.53 3.84
N ALA A 139 -1.74 15.18 3.30
CA ALA A 139 -1.91 16.62 3.41
C ALA A 139 -1.95 17.09 4.87
N ARG A 140 -2.72 16.41 5.73
CA ARG A 140 -2.78 16.72 7.18
C ARG A 140 -1.43 16.54 7.86
N SER A 141 -0.68 15.48 7.52
CA SER A 141 0.61 15.15 8.14
C SER A 141 1.77 16.09 7.83
N ARG A 142 1.59 17.00 6.87
CA ARG A 142 2.56 18.03 6.49
C ARG A 142 2.21 19.41 7.07
N SER A 143 1.02 19.53 7.65
CA SER A 143 0.45 20.81 8.10
C SER A 143 0.62 21.08 9.59
N CYS A 144 1.10 20.10 10.38
CA CYS A 144 1.24 20.26 11.83
C CYS A 144 2.38 21.23 12.21
N ASP A 145 3.32 21.48 11.30
CA ASP A 145 4.49 22.35 11.55
C ASP A 145 4.22 23.87 11.36
N ARG A 146 2.99 24.29 11.04
CA ARG A 146 2.66 25.73 10.79
C ARG A 146 1.85 26.44 11.86
N THR A 147 1.41 25.76 12.91
CA THR A 147 0.58 26.37 13.98
C THR A 147 1.00 25.93 15.38
N GLY A 148 2.26 26.16 15.74
CA GLY A 148 2.70 26.26 17.14
C GLY A 148 2.18 27.52 17.86
N ARG A 149 1.04 28.10 17.46
CA ARG A 149 0.44 29.26 18.12
C ARG A 149 -1.09 29.19 18.03
N ARG A 150 -1.72 28.69 19.10
CA ARG A 150 -3.13 29.01 19.39
C ARG A 150 -3.22 30.52 19.56
N THR A 151 -3.91 31.20 18.66
CA THR A 151 -4.33 32.59 18.89
C THR A 151 -5.31 32.60 20.08
N PRO A 152 -5.10 33.45 21.09
CA PRO A 152 -6.10 33.61 22.14
C PRO A 152 -7.33 34.29 21.54
N ARG A 153 -8.50 33.70 21.79
CA ARG A 153 -9.80 34.28 21.45
C ARG A 153 -9.98 35.50 22.37
N SER A 154 -9.89 36.72 21.83
CA SER A 154 -10.33 37.92 22.54
C SER A 154 -11.85 37.94 22.53
N THR A 155 -12.45 37.82 23.71
CA THR A 155 -13.84 38.21 23.94
C THR A 155 -13.84 39.65 24.42
N ASP A 156 -14.34 40.55 23.57
CA ASP A 156 -15.05 41.74 24.04
C ASP A 156 -16.53 41.38 24.23
#